data_AF-G7M2E4-F1
#
_entry.id   AF-G7M2E4-F1
#
_cell.length_a   1.000
_cell.length_b   1.000
_cell.length_c   1.000
_cell.angle_alpha   90.00
_cell.angle_beta   90.00
_cell.angle_gamma   90.00
#
_symmetry.space_group_name_H-M   'P 1'
#
loop_
_entity.id
_entity.type
_entity.pdbx_description
1 polymer ?
#
loop_
_entity_poly.entity_id
_entity_poly.type
_entity_poly.pdbx_seq_one_letter_code
_entity_poly.pdbx_strand_id
1 'polypeptide(L)'
;MDYELIKAKSAIIAAIIAAITSIITLIISSAIKHFTDKNFHGFKLQIEYRYDQQKKIKEQLSGNKMQFLNLSESLCHRLKHFNENVNEGWMDVKGEYTNSKNAYFVSTVYRISAFFAWIKKIEKDMIYLDVTLATKEDLYFVKYLKLLQLVFCDHSLFDGYKYDKNYARDHFFRNNFEKMVESLIIDDKICDFTYYEENLIDLSINLNGLCLFLDGINPYENRYRWDVLQLFQLTLIAFLNSYGYDFQYTNKREVIQFISHNRTGLFYQNYLNTLNKMKMNKQKELRKVINIAKRYKGNSDNNILSFEEAVSE
;
A
#
# COMPACT_ATOMS: atom_id res chain seq x y z
N MET A 1 -5.26 -59.92 71.42
CA MET A 1 -5.40 -60.61 70.11
C MET A 1 -6.21 -59.77 69.13
N ASP A 2 -7.31 -59.13 69.56
CA ASP A 2 -8.13 -58.26 68.69
C ASP A 2 -7.45 -56.98 68.17
N TYR A 3 -6.57 -56.35 68.94
CA TYR A 3 -5.92 -55.09 68.55
C TYR A 3 -4.99 -55.23 67.33
N GLU A 4 -4.21 -56.31 67.29
CA GLU A 4 -3.33 -56.65 66.15
C GLU A 4 -4.15 -57.02 64.90
N LEU A 5 -5.29 -57.71 65.08
CA LEU A 5 -6.20 -58.07 63.99
C LEU A 5 -6.90 -56.85 63.38
N ILE A 6 -7.32 -55.89 64.22
CA ILE A 6 -7.93 -54.62 63.79
C ILE A 6 -6.91 -53.75 63.05
N LYS A 7 -5.67 -53.66 63.56
CA LYS A 7 -4.57 -52.92 62.94
C LYS A 7 -4.15 -53.50 61.59
N ALA A 8 -4.12 -54.84 61.46
CA ALA A 8 -3.86 -55.50 60.19
C ALA A 8 -4.98 -55.24 59.16
N LYS A 9 -6.25 -55.32 59.56
CA LYS A 9 -7.39 -54.97 58.69
C LYS A 9 -7.37 -53.51 58.24
N SER A 10 -7.08 -52.57 59.15
CA SER A 10 -6.98 -51.15 58.80
C SER A 10 -5.82 -50.88 57.85
N ALA A 11 -4.68 -51.55 58.03
CA ALA A 11 -3.52 -51.43 57.14
C ALA A 11 -3.83 -51.97 55.73
N ILE A 12 -4.54 -53.10 55.63
CA ILE A 12 -4.98 -53.67 54.34
C ILE A 12 -5.96 -52.73 53.63
N ILE A 13 -6.95 -52.18 54.34
CA ILE A 13 -7.91 -51.23 53.77
C ILE A 13 -7.19 -49.96 53.30
N ALA A 14 -6.25 -49.42 54.10
CA ALA A 14 -5.45 -48.26 53.71
C ALA A 14 -4.61 -48.53 52.46
N ALA A 15 -3.99 -49.72 52.36
CA ALA A 15 -3.22 -50.13 51.18
C ALA A 15 -4.09 -50.26 49.92
N ILE A 16 -5.30 -50.82 50.05
CA ILE A 16 -6.26 -50.92 48.94
C ILE A 16 -6.71 -49.53 48.47
N ILE A 17 -7.05 -48.64 49.40
CA ILE A 17 -7.41 -47.25 49.08
C ILE A 17 -6.24 -46.58 48.36
N ALA A 18 -5.03 -46.64 48.90
CA ALA A 18 -3.84 -46.04 48.28
C ALA A 18 -3.58 -46.57 46.85
N ALA A 19 -3.76 -47.88 46.62
CA ALA A 19 -3.62 -48.49 45.31
C ALA A 19 -4.69 -47.97 44.32
N ILE A 20 -5.96 -47.93 44.75
CA ILE A 20 -7.07 -47.41 43.94
C ILE A 20 -6.86 -45.93 43.61
N THR A 21 -6.50 -45.10 44.59
CA THR A 21 -6.24 -43.67 44.39
C THR A 21 -5.10 -43.46 43.41
N SER A 22 -4.04 -44.27 43.46
CA SER A 22 -2.91 -44.20 42.53
C SER A 22 -3.33 -44.54 41.10
N ILE A 23 -4.14 -45.59 40.92
CA ILE A 23 -4.67 -45.98 39.61
C ILE A 23 -5.56 -44.87 39.04
N ILE A 24 -6.49 -44.33 39.85
CA ILE A 24 -7.37 -43.24 39.45
C ILE A 24 -6.56 -42.00 39.08
N THR A 25 -5.56 -41.65 39.89
CA THR A 25 -4.69 -40.49 39.65
C THR A 25 -3.91 -40.66 38.35
N LEU A 26 -3.39 -41.85 38.05
CA LEU A 26 -2.71 -42.16 36.79
C LEU A 26 -3.65 -42.02 35.58
N ILE A 27 -4.87 -42.56 35.66
CA ILE A 27 -5.85 -42.48 34.57
C ILE A 27 -6.26 -41.02 34.31
N ILE A 28 -6.60 -40.28 35.38
CA ILE A 28 -7.01 -38.87 35.26
C ILE A 28 -5.84 -38.02 34.75
N SER A 29 -4.64 -38.20 35.31
CA SER A 29 -3.45 -37.44 34.87
C SER A 29 -3.10 -37.74 33.42
N SER A 30 -3.22 -38.99 32.98
CA SER A 30 -2.98 -39.38 31.59
C SER A 30 -4.02 -38.78 30.64
N ALA A 31 -5.31 -38.81 31.02
CA ALA A 31 -6.38 -38.21 30.22
C ALA A 31 -6.21 -36.68 30.12
N ILE A 32 -6.01 -35.99 31.26
CA ILE A 32 -5.76 -34.54 31.29
C ILE A 32 -4.55 -34.21 30.42
N LYS A 33 -3.43 -34.91 30.62
CA LYS A 33 -2.21 -34.71 29.84
C LYS A 33 -2.44 -34.89 28.35
N HIS A 34 -3.18 -35.92 27.94
CA HIS A 34 -3.49 -36.13 26.52
C HIS A 34 -4.26 -34.96 25.91
N PHE A 35 -5.29 -34.46 26.60
CA PHE A 35 -6.07 -33.32 26.12
C PHE A 35 -5.26 -32.02 26.12
N THR A 36 -4.46 -31.76 27.17
CA THR A 36 -3.61 -30.57 27.24
C THR A 36 -2.51 -30.61 26.18
N ASP A 37 -1.83 -31.74 26.02
CA ASP A 37 -0.73 -31.89 25.06
C ASP A 37 -1.24 -31.75 23.63
N LYS A 38 -2.39 -32.37 23.29
CA LYS A 38 -3.00 -32.23 21.97
C LYS A 38 -3.35 -30.79 21.64
N ASN A 39 -4.01 -30.09 22.57
CA ASN A 39 -4.38 -28.68 22.38
C ASN A 39 -3.14 -27.78 22.32
N PHE A 40 -2.15 -28.04 23.18
CA PHE A 40 -0.89 -27.31 23.20
C PHE A 40 -0.08 -27.50 21.91
N HIS A 41 -0.02 -28.72 21.38
CA HIS A 41 0.62 -28.99 20.08
C HIS A 41 -0.09 -28.27 18.93
N GLY A 42 -1.43 -28.31 18.89
CA GLY A 42 -2.19 -27.57 17.89
C GLY A 42 -1.94 -26.05 17.96
N PHE A 43 -1.97 -25.50 19.18
CA PHE A 43 -1.67 -24.09 19.42
C PHE A 43 -0.23 -23.71 19.03
N LYS A 44 0.75 -24.53 19.40
CA LYS A 44 2.16 -24.34 19.06
C LYS A 44 2.37 -24.34 17.54
N LEU A 45 1.80 -25.32 16.83
CA LEU A 45 1.86 -25.38 15.37
C LEU A 45 1.25 -24.14 14.69
N GLN A 46 0.12 -23.64 15.20
CA GLN A 46 -0.49 -22.41 14.69
C GLN A 46 0.39 -21.17 14.91
N ILE A 47 1.02 -21.06 16.09
CA ILE A 47 1.96 -19.96 16.38
C ILE A 47 3.18 -20.05 15.47
N GLU A 48 3.78 -21.22 15.34
CA GLU A 48 4.96 -21.43 14.50
C GLU A 48 4.65 -21.10 13.03
N TYR A 49 3.52 -21.59 12.52
CA TYR A 49 3.07 -21.26 11.17
C TYR A 49 2.86 -19.75 10.97
N ARG A 50 2.18 -19.09 11.90
CA ARG A 50 1.95 -17.64 11.83
C ARG A 50 3.27 -16.86 11.85
N TYR A 51 4.20 -17.24 12.73
CA TYR A 51 5.50 -16.60 12.83
C TYR A 51 6.32 -16.80 11.55
N ASP A 52 6.32 -18.01 10.98
CA ASP A 52 6.98 -18.32 9.72
C ASP A 52 6.41 -17.49 8.55
N GLN A 53 5.08 -17.38 8.44
CA GLN A 53 4.43 -16.54 7.42
C GLN A 53 4.77 -15.06 7.60
N GLN A 54 4.71 -14.54 8.84
CA GLN A 54 5.07 -13.14 9.13
C GLN A 54 6.52 -12.85 8.79
N LYS A 55 7.43 -13.77 9.13
CA LYS A 55 8.85 -13.66 8.79
C LYS A 55 9.05 -13.58 7.28
N LYS A 56 8.43 -14.48 6.51
CA LYS A 56 8.52 -14.49 5.03
C LYS A 56 7.99 -13.21 4.41
N ILE A 57 6.84 -12.71 4.89
CA ILE A 57 6.28 -11.42 4.43
C ILE A 57 7.26 -10.29 4.70
N LYS A 58 7.78 -10.22 5.92
CA LYS A 58 8.74 -9.18 6.31
C LYS A 58 10.03 -9.25 5.49
N GLU A 59 10.54 -10.44 5.21
CA GLU A 59 11.71 -10.65 4.35
C GLU A 59 11.47 -10.12 2.94
N GLN A 60 10.34 -10.47 2.30
CA GLN A 60 10.01 -9.98 0.96
C GLN A 60 9.80 -8.47 0.90
N LEU A 61 9.10 -7.90 1.90
CA LEU A 61 8.90 -6.46 1.97
C LEU A 61 10.21 -5.71 2.25
N SER A 62 10.99 -6.17 3.23
CA SER A 62 12.24 -5.50 3.63
C SER A 62 13.33 -5.56 2.55
N GLY A 63 13.43 -6.68 1.83
CA GLY A 63 14.38 -6.83 0.71
C GLY A 63 14.15 -5.82 -0.41
N ASN A 64 12.90 -5.41 -0.62
CA ASN A 64 12.52 -4.44 -1.65
C ASN A 64 12.29 -3.01 -1.11
N LYS A 65 12.19 -2.84 0.21
CA LYS A 65 11.73 -1.60 0.86
C LYS A 65 12.60 -0.40 0.49
N MET A 66 13.93 -0.51 0.60
CA MET A 66 14.82 0.62 0.35
C MET A 66 14.72 1.11 -1.10
N GLN A 67 14.75 0.18 -2.05
CA GLN A 67 14.61 0.51 -3.47
C GLN A 67 13.25 1.16 -3.76
N PHE A 68 12.17 0.62 -3.21
CA PHE A 68 10.83 1.17 -3.40
C PHE A 68 10.66 2.55 -2.74
N LEU A 69 11.25 2.78 -1.57
CA LEU A 69 11.26 4.10 -0.92
C LEU A 69 12.01 5.14 -1.76
N ASN A 70 13.19 4.80 -2.29
CA ASN A 70 13.98 5.71 -3.14
C ASN A 70 13.22 6.08 -4.43
N LEU A 71 12.53 5.11 -5.04
CA LEU A 71 11.68 5.37 -6.21
C LEU A 71 10.46 6.23 -5.86
N SER A 72 9.85 5.97 -4.69
CA SER A 72 8.74 6.76 -4.18
C SER A 72 9.14 8.22 -3.98
N GLU A 73 10.29 8.45 -3.35
CA GLU A 73 10.86 9.79 -3.15
C GLU A 73 11.18 10.47 -4.49
N SER A 74 11.90 9.80 -5.39
CA SER A 74 12.25 10.32 -6.71
C SER A 74 11.02 10.70 -7.55
N LEU A 75 9.95 9.90 -7.46
CA LEU A 75 8.68 10.19 -8.11
C LEU A 75 7.95 11.35 -7.42
N CYS A 76 7.93 11.39 -6.09
CA CYS A 76 7.33 12.49 -5.33
C CYS A 76 7.98 13.84 -5.70
N HIS A 77 9.32 13.89 -5.77
CA HIS A 77 10.06 15.06 -6.23
C HIS A 77 9.76 15.40 -7.70
N ARG A 78 9.62 14.41 -8.59
CA ARG A 78 9.23 14.67 -9.99
C ARG A 78 7.85 15.34 -10.06
N LEU A 79 6.87 14.83 -9.33
CA LEU A 79 5.52 15.38 -9.30
C LEU A 79 5.48 16.77 -8.64
N LYS A 80 6.32 17.01 -7.61
CA LYS A 80 6.53 18.34 -7.05
C LYS A 80 7.01 19.33 -8.10
N HIS A 81 8.10 18.98 -8.77
CA HIS A 81 8.69 19.81 -9.81
C HIS A 81 7.71 20.04 -10.97
N PHE A 82 6.87 19.05 -11.29
CA PHE A 82 5.86 19.21 -12.31
C PHE A 82 4.80 20.24 -11.91
N ASN A 83 4.29 20.16 -10.67
CA ASN A 83 3.31 21.13 -10.16
C ASN A 83 3.87 22.56 -10.13
N GLU A 84 5.12 22.74 -9.70
CA GLU A 84 5.78 24.04 -9.60
C GLU A 84 6.03 24.68 -10.98
N ASN A 85 6.17 23.87 -12.03
CA ASN A 85 6.56 24.29 -13.37
C ASN A 85 5.52 23.94 -14.43
N VAL A 86 4.25 23.84 -14.05
CA VAL A 86 3.19 23.37 -14.98
C VAL A 86 3.02 24.28 -16.20
N ASN A 87 3.36 25.56 -16.06
CA ASN A 87 3.29 26.56 -17.13
C ASN A 87 4.43 26.45 -18.16
N GLU A 88 5.47 25.66 -17.89
CA GLU A 88 6.60 25.47 -18.81
C GLU A 88 6.25 24.58 -20.01
N GLY A 89 5.10 23.90 -19.97
CA GLY A 89 4.63 23.08 -21.10
C GLY A 89 5.47 21.82 -21.38
N TRP A 90 6.40 21.44 -20.49
CA TRP A 90 7.29 20.27 -20.69
C TRP A 90 6.57 18.92 -20.84
N MET A 91 5.28 18.85 -20.49
CA MET A 91 4.45 17.67 -20.66
C MET A 91 3.60 17.70 -21.93
N ASP A 92 3.48 18.85 -22.63
CA ASP A 92 2.75 18.98 -23.90
C ASP A 92 3.66 18.63 -25.08
N VAL A 93 3.75 17.33 -25.36
CA VAL A 93 4.65 16.78 -26.41
C VAL A 93 3.90 16.45 -27.70
N LYS A 94 2.58 16.61 -27.73
CA LYS A 94 1.73 16.50 -28.93
C LYS A 94 1.92 15.18 -29.70
N GLY A 95 2.05 14.08 -28.95
CA GLY A 95 2.28 12.75 -29.50
C GLY A 95 3.74 12.40 -29.80
N GLU A 96 4.70 13.30 -29.62
CA GLU A 96 6.13 13.04 -29.85
C GLU A 96 6.80 12.32 -28.67
N TYR A 97 6.32 11.11 -28.34
CA TYR A 97 6.73 10.36 -27.14
C TYR A 97 8.16 9.82 -27.17
N THR A 98 8.76 9.71 -28.36
CA THR A 98 10.10 9.14 -28.56
C THR A 98 11.15 10.20 -28.90
N ASN A 99 10.79 11.49 -28.89
CA ASN A 99 11.71 12.56 -29.23
C ASN A 99 12.61 12.89 -28.03
N SER A 100 13.93 12.77 -28.20
CA SER A 100 14.92 13.03 -27.14
C SER A 100 14.93 14.48 -26.63
N LYS A 101 14.40 15.44 -27.41
CA LYS A 101 14.20 16.83 -26.95
C LYS A 101 13.17 16.92 -25.83
N ASN A 102 12.29 15.93 -25.69
CA ASN A 102 11.24 15.86 -24.68
C ASN A 102 11.72 15.10 -23.42
N ALA A 103 12.98 15.30 -23.01
CA ALA A 103 13.62 14.55 -21.91
C ALA A 103 12.84 14.62 -20.57
N TYR A 104 12.16 15.73 -20.28
CA TYR A 104 11.32 15.85 -19.09
C TYR A 104 10.13 14.89 -19.14
N PHE A 105 9.40 14.85 -20.26
CA PHE A 105 8.30 13.92 -20.47
C PHE A 105 8.77 12.47 -20.44
N VAL A 106 9.80 12.15 -21.22
CA VAL A 106 10.38 10.79 -21.33
C VAL A 106 10.79 10.25 -19.96
N SER A 107 11.51 11.04 -19.17
CA SER A 107 11.93 10.64 -17.82
C SER A 107 10.76 10.60 -16.82
N THR A 108 9.69 11.36 -17.03
CA THR A 108 8.48 11.32 -16.20
C THR A 108 7.69 10.04 -16.44
N VAL A 109 7.50 9.66 -17.71
CA VAL A 109 6.90 8.37 -18.11
C VAL A 109 7.68 7.23 -17.45
N TYR A 110 9.01 7.20 -17.61
CA TYR A 110 9.86 6.17 -17.00
C TYR A 110 9.71 6.09 -15.48
N ARG A 111 9.77 7.23 -14.76
CA ARG A 111 9.67 7.22 -13.28
C ARG A 111 8.34 6.65 -12.81
N ILE A 112 7.24 6.99 -13.49
CA ILE A 112 5.92 6.45 -13.16
C ILE A 112 5.84 4.96 -13.51
N SER A 113 6.25 4.55 -14.70
CA SER A 113 6.18 3.15 -15.12
C SER A 113 7.10 2.26 -14.29
N ALA A 114 8.32 2.69 -13.98
CA ALA A 114 9.27 1.95 -13.14
C ALA A 114 8.74 1.80 -11.71
N PHE A 115 8.12 2.85 -11.15
CA PHE A 115 7.48 2.79 -9.84
C PHE A 115 6.41 1.68 -9.78
N PHE A 116 5.53 1.62 -10.79
CA PHE A 116 4.48 0.61 -10.84
C PHE A 116 5.00 -0.78 -11.21
N ALA A 117 6.05 -0.88 -12.02
CA ALA A 117 6.74 -2.15 -12.28
C ALA A 117 7.31 -2.73 -10.97
N TRP A 118 7.84 -1.88 -10.08
CA TRP A 118 8.31 -2.30 -8.75
C TRP A 118 7.18 -2.79 -7.85
N ILE A 119 6.02 -2.11 -7.88
CA ILE A 119 4.83 -2.62 -7.19
C ILE A 119 4.47 -4.01 -7.71
N LYS A 120 4.44 -4.20 -9.02
CA LYS A 120 4.10 -5.49 -9.65
C LYS A 120 5.10 -6.58 -9.28
N LYS A 121 6.39 -6.25 -9.23
CA LYS A 121 7.43 -7.18 -8.77
C LYS A 121 7.18 -7.62 -7.32
N ILE A 122 6.98 -6.67 -6.41
CA ILE A 122 6.68 -6.97 -5.00
C ILE A 122 5.41 -7.84 -4.86
N GLU A 123 4.36 -7.56 -5.65
CA GLU A 123 3.14 -8.38 -5.65
C GLU A 123 3.40 -9.81 -6.14
N LYS A 124 4.24 -10.01 -7.16
CA LYS A 124 4.65 -11.35 -7.63
C LYS A 124 5.44 -12.10 -6.56
N ASP A 125 6.38 -11.42 -5.89
CA ASP A 125 7.21 -12.02 -4.84
C ASP A 125 6.38 -12.45 -3.60
N MET A 126 5.23 -11.81 -3.39
CA MET A 126 4.31 -12.12 -2.28
C MET A 126 3.21 -13.13 -2.63
N ILE A 127 3.09 -13.62 -3.88
CA ILE A 127 1.92 -14.38 -4.35
C ILE A 127 1.63 -15.66 -3.54
N TYR A 128 2.66 -16.29 -2.99
CA TYR A 128 2.55 -17.53 -2.21
C TYR A 128 2.41 -17.31 -0.69
N LEU A 129 2.32 -16.05 -0.25
CA LEU A 129 2.28 -15.71 1.17
C LEU A 129 0.85 -15.43 1.64
N ASP A 130 0.50 -15.95 2.81
CA ASP A 130 -0.77 -15.60 3.45
C ASP A 130 -0.66 -14.22 4.13
N VAL A 131 -0.90 -13.18 3.34
CA VAL A 131 -0.90 -11.78 3.82
C VAL A 131 -1.98 -11.50 4.88
N THR A 132 -2.94 -12.41 5.12
CA THR A 132 -3.90 -12.26 6.23
C THR A 132 -3.24 -12.44 7.60
N LEU A 133 -2.09 -13.12 7.64
CA LEU A 133 -1.30 -13.33 8.86
C LEU A 133 -0.27 -12.23 9.11
N ALA A 134 -0.13 -11.28 8.18
CA ALA A 134 0.80 -10.16 8.27
C ALA A 134 0.64 -9.36 9.58
N THR A 135 1.71 -8.69 10.00
CA THR A 135 1.59 -7.69 11.05
C THR A 135 0.73 -6.52 10.56
N LYS A 136 0.21 -5.71 11.48
CA LYS A 136 -0.60 -4.53 11.12
C LYS A 136 0.17 -3.56 10.22
N GLU A 137 1.47 -3.40 10.45
CA GLU A 137 2.34 -2.51 9.69
C GLU A 137 2.56 -3.02 8.26
N ASP A 138 2.91 -4.31 8.12
CA ASP A 138 3.10 -4.97 6.83
C ASP A 138 1.80 -4.97 6.01
N LEU A 139 0.66 -5.24 6.67
CA LEU A 139 -0.63 -5.20 6.01
C LEU A 139 -0.96 -3.81 5.46
N TYR A 140 -0.61 -2.73 6.18
CA TYR A 140 -0.77 -1.38 5.64
C TYR A 140 0.16 -1.11 4.46
N PHE A 141 1.38 -1.64 4.49
CA PHE A 141 2.32 -1.50 3.37
C PHE A 141 1.73 -2.14 2.10
N VAL A 142 1.28 -3.40 2.22
CA VAL A 142 0.60 -4.11 1.12
C VAL A 142 -0.65 -3.37 0.64
N LYS A 143 -1.42 -2.77 1.55
CA LYS A 143 -2.59 -1.96 1.16
C LYS A 143 -2.19 -0.68 0.43
N TYR A 144 -1.08 -0.03 0.79
CA TYR A 144 -0.56 1.12 0.04
C TYR A 144 -0.19 0.72 -1.40
N LEU A 145 0.51 -0.39 -1.60
CA LEU A 145 0.84 -0.91 -2.93
C LEU A 145 -0.42 -1.06 -3.81
N LYS A 146 -1.51 -1.58 -3.23
CA LYS A 146 -2.81 -1.70 -3.91
C LYS A 146 -3.48 -0.34 -4.12
N LEU A 147 -3.46 0.54 -3.12
CA LEU A 147 -4.10 1.84 -3.17
C LEU A 147 -3.47 2.74 -4.23
N LEU A 148 -2.14 2.74 -4.34
CA LEU A 148 -1.39 3.51 -5.34
C LEU A 148 -1.82 3.14 -6.77
N GLN A 149 -2.02 1.85 -7.06
CA GLN A 149 -2.55 1.38 -8.34
C GLN A 149 -4.03 1.74 -8.52
N LEU A 150 -4.83 1.57 -7.46
CA LEU A 150 -6.27 1.84 -7.50
C LEU A 150 -6.60 3.29 -7.80
N VAL A 151 -5.77 4.26 -7.38
CA VAL A 151 -5.98 5.67 -7.76
C VAL A 151 -6.07 5.85 -9.28
N PHE A 152 -5.30 5.09 -10.04
CA PHE A 152 -5.30 5.16 -11.50
C PHE A 152 -6.36 4.28 -12.17
N CYS A 153 -6.87 3.27 -11.47
CA CYS A 153 -7.73 2.24 -12.08
C CYS A 153 -9.18 2.25 -11.60
N ASP A 154 -9.47 2.87 -10.45
CA ASP A 154 -10.79 2.84 -9.83
C ASP A 154 -11.72 3.88 -10.47
N HIS A 155 -12.60 3.41 -11.35
CA HIS A 155 -13.58 4.27 -12.00
C HIS A 155 -14.59 4.91 -11.02
N SER A 156 -14.67 4.44 -9.76
CA SER A 156 -15.55 5.04 -8.76
C SER A 156 -15.09 6.42 -8.31
N LEU A 157 -13.84 6.80 -8.60
CA LEU A 157 -13.38 8.18 -8.43
C LEU A 157 -14.20 9.20 -9.23
N PHE A 158 -14.78 8.77 -10.36
CA PHE A 158 -15.59 9.61 -11.24
C PHE A 158 -17.10 9.52 -10.96
N ASP A 159 -17.53 8.85 -9.90
CA ASP A 159 -18.95 8.76 -9.54
C ASP A 159 -19.57 10.15 -9.35
N GLY A 160 -20.69 10.40 -10.04
CA GLY A 160 -21.38 11.69 -10.06
C GLY A 160 -20.85 12.72 -11.05
N TYR A 161 -19.78 12.42 -11.79
CA TYR A 161 -19.32 13.22 -12.93
C TYR A 161 -19.91 12.69 -14.26
N LYS A 162 -19.96 13.56 -15.28
CA LYS A 162 -20.30 13.18 -16.66
C LYS A 162 -19.10 12.51 -17.34
N TYR A 163 -18.66 11.37 -16.80
CA TYR A 163 -17.51 10.60 -17.28
C TYR A 163 -17.96 9.22 -17.79
N ASP A 164 -17.59 8.86 -19.01
CA ASP A 164 -17.87 7.54 -19.55
C ASP A 164 -16.83 6.52 -19.08
N LYS A 165 -17.26 5.64 -18.19
CA LYS A 165 -16.43 4.62 -17.55
C LYS A 165 -16.05 3.47 -18.50
N ASN A 166 -16.73 3.34 -19.65
CA ASN A 166 -16.39 2.32 -20.65
C ASN A 166 -15.18 2.71 -21.49
N TYR A 167 -14.74 3.98 -21.43
CA TYR A 167 -13.55 4.46 -22.11
C TYR A 167 -12.49 4.87 -21.09
N ALA A 168 -11.31 4.25 -21.19
CA ALA A 168 -10.13 4.51 -20.36
C ALA A 168 -9.43 5.83 -20.77
N ARG A 169 -10.15 6.95 -20.66
CA ARG A 169 -9.62 8.28 -20.99
C ARG A 169 -8.85 8.87 -19.82
N ASP A 170 -9.46 8.96 -18.64
CA ASP A 170 -8.86 9.57 -17.44
C ASP A 170 -8.54 8.55 -16.34
N HIS A 171 -8.65 7.26 -16.67
CA HIS A 171 -8.27 6.12 -15.83
C HIS A 171 -7.72 5.01 -16.72
N PHE A 172 -7.20 3.94 -16.11
CA PHE A 172 -6.80 2.73 -16.80
C PHE A 172 -7.64 1.54 -16.39
N PHE A 173 -7.97 0.67 -17.35
CA PHE A 173 -8.41 -0.68 -16.99
C PHE A 173 -7.24 -1.44 -16.36
N ARG A 174 -7.50 -2.10 -15.24
CA ARG A 174 -6.47 -2.75 -14.42
C ARG A 174 -5.55 -3.67 -15.23
N ASN A 175 -6.10 -4.58 -16.04
CA ASN A 175 -5.28 -5.52 -16.82
C ASN A 175 -4.40 -4.82 -17.85
N ASN A 176 -4.89 -3.73 -18.46
CA ASN A 176 -4.11 -2.94 -19.39
C ASN A 176 -2.98 -2.22 -18.65
N PHE A 177 -3.29 -1.62 -17.50
CA PHE A 177 -2.30 -0.96 -16.65
C PHE A 177 -1.18 -1.91 -16.22
N GLU A 178 -1.54 -3.10 -15.74
CA GLU A 178 -0.58 -4.14 -15.35
C GLU A 178 0.29 -4.56 -16.55
N LYS A 179 -0.31 -4.81 -17.73
CA LYS A 179 0.45 -5.15 -18.94
C LYS A 179 1.44 -4.04 -19.37
N MET A 180 1.05 -2.77 -19.26
CA MET A 180 1.93 -1.64 -19.58
C MET A 180 3.18 -1.64 -18.70
N VAL A 181 3.01 -1.80 -17.39
CA VAL A 181 4.14 -1.68 -16.45
C VAL A 181 4.99 -2.95 -16.41
N GLU A 182 4.42 -4.11 -16.75
CA GLU A 182 5.17 -5.35 -16.92
C GLU A 182 6.18 -5.31 -18.06
N SER A 183 6.01 -4.45 -19.07
CA SER A 183 6.97 -4.33 -20.18
C SER A 183 8.33 -3.79 -19.73
N LEU A 184 8.44 -3.22 -18.53
CA LEU A 184 9.73 -2.80 -17.95
C LEU A 184 10.44 -3.92 -17.18
N ILE A 185 9.78 -5.08 -16.98
CA ILE A 185 10.35 -6.20 -16.23
C ILE A 185 10.99 -7.18 -17.21
N ILE A 186 12.32 -7.25 -17.20
CA ILE A 186 13.15 -8.07 -18.08
C ILE A 186 14.00 -8.97 -17.19
N ASP A 187 13.90 -10.29 -17.39
CA ASP A 187 14.62 -11.30 -16.58
C ASP A 187 14.49 -11.07 -15.07
N ASP A 188 13.25 -10.80 -14.61
CA ASP A 188 12.88 -10.51 -13.22
C ASP A 188 13.50 -9.22 -12.63
N LYS A 189 14.11 -8.39 -13.46
CA LYS A 189 14.66 -7.08 -13.09
C LYS A 189 13.90 -5.97 -13.80
N ILE A 190 13.77 -4.83 -13.14
CA ILE A 190 13.19 -3.64 -13.75
C ILE A 190 14.30 -2.92 -14.48
N CYS A 191 14.08 -2.65 -15.77
CA CYS A 191 15.07 -1.97 -16.59
C CYS A 191 15.41 -0.60 -16.00
N ASP A 192 16.68 -0.20 -16.07
CA ASP A 192 17.10 1.13 -15.66
C ASP A 192 16.74 2.18 -16.72
N PHE A 193 17.07 3.45 -16.44
CA PHE A 193 16.74 4.54 -17.33
C PHE A 193 17.54 4.50 -18.64
N THR A 194 18.81 4.06 -18.57
CA THR A 194 19.66 3.93 -19.77
C THR A 194 19.06 2.92 -20.74
N TYR A 195 18.69 1.74 -20.25
CA TYR A 195 18.03 0.73 -21.07
C TYR A 195 16.70 1.26 -21.62
N TYR A 196 15.92 1.96 -20.79
CA TYR A 196 14.66 2.57 -21.22
C TYR A 196 14.84 3.57 -22.37
N GLU A 197 15.87 4.43 -22.31
CA GLU A 197 16.17 5.39 -23.38
C GLU A 197 16.65 4.71 -24.67
N GLU A 198 17.52 3.70 -24.55
CA GLU A 198 18.02 2.91 -25.70
C GLU A 198 16.89 2.16 -26.42
N ASN A 199 15.82 1.78 -25.69
CA ASN A 199 14.68 1.01 -26.20
C ASN A 199 13.38 1.84 -26.23
N LEU A 200 13.48 3.17 -26.26
CA LEU A 200 12.35 4.09 -26.07
C LEU A 200 11.22 3.86 -27.08
N ILE A 201 11.55 3.55 -28.34
CA ILE A 201 10.56 3.31 -29.40
C ILE A 201 9.67 2.12 -29.04
N ASP A 202 10.26 0.96 -28.76
CA ASP A 202 9.53 -0.27 -28.47
C ASP A 202 8.78 -0.19 -27.13
N LEU A 203 9.40 0.42 -26.11
CA LEU A 203 8.75 0.62 -24.81
C LEU A 203 7.61 1.64 -24.88
N SER A 204 7.72 2.69 -25.71
CA SER A 204 6.65 3.68 -25.89
C SER A 204 5.37 3.08 -26.48
N ILE A 205 5.49 2.05 -27.34
CA ILE A 205 4.34 1.33 -27.88
C ILE A 205 3.58 0.62 -26.76
N ASN A 206 4.31 -0.06 -25.87
CA ASN A 206 3.72 -0.74 -24.72
C ASN A 206 3.17 0.24 -23.69
N LEU A 207 3.82 1.39 -23.50
CA LEU A 207 3.42 2.44 -22.55
C LEU A 207 2.48 3.49 -23.13
N ASN A 208 1.97 3.31 -24.35
CA ASN A 208 1.23 4.34 -25.07
C ASN A 208 0.04 4.89 -24.27
N GLY A 209 -0.65 4.05 -23.50
CA GLY A 209 -1.73 4.51 -22.61
C GLY A 209 -1.24 5.52 -21.56
N LEU A 210 -0.09 5.26 -20.93
CA LEU A 210 0.52 6.17 -19.96
C LEU A 210 1.02 7.45 -20.64
N CYS A 211 1.62 7.34 -21.82
CA CYS A 211 2.04 8.51 -22.61
C CYS A 211 0.84 9.41 -22.94
N LEU A 212 -0.25 8.86 -23.48
CA LEU A 212 -1.49 9.59 -23.78
C LEU A 212 -2.14 10.19 -22.53
N PHE A 213 -2.05 9.51 -21.40
CA PHE A 213 -2.53 10.03 -20.13
C PHE A 213 -1.72 11.26 -19.69
N LEU A 214 -0.40 11.25 -19.86
CA LEU A 214 0.48 12.32 -19.40
C LEU A 214 0.61 13.48 -20.40
N ASP A 215 0.38 13.26 -21.70
CA ASP A 215 0.59 14.26 -22.74
C ASP A 215 -0.34 15.47 -22.61
N GLY A 216 0.23 16.65 -22.38
CA GLY A 216 -0.47 17.91 -22.18
C GLY A 216 -1.29 17.99 -20.87
N ILE A 217 -1.05 17.09 -19.90
CA ILE A 217 -1.75 17.13 -18.60
C ILE A 217 -1.48 18.46 -17.89
N ASN A 218 -2.52 19.11 -17.34
CA ASN A 218 -2.41 20.40 -16.67
C ASN A 218 -3.64 20.69 -15.77
N PRO A 219 -3.57 21.59 -14.77
CA PRO A 219 -4.68 21.85 -13.84
C PRO A 219 -5.89 22.55 -14.47
N TYR A 220 -5.73 23.14 -15.65
CA TYR A 220 -6.74 23.98 -16.30
C TYR A 220 -7.55 23.23 -17.38
N GLU A 221 -7.26 21.95 -17.62
CA GLU A 221 -7.93 21.16 -18.67
C GLU A 221 -9.26 20.56 -18.22
N ASN A 222 -10.23 20.38 -19.11
CA ASN A 222 -11.54 19.80 -18.75
C ASN A 222 -11.52 18.30 -18.37
N ARG A 223 -10.39 17.62 -18.54
CA ARG A 223 -10.20 16.22 -18.15
C ARG A 223 -9.93 16.10 -16.64
N TYR A 224 -10.05 14.89 -16.11
CA TYR A 224 -9.88 14.59 -14.69
C TYR A 224 -8.53 13.93 -14.34
N ARG A 225 -7.67 13.71 -15.34
CA ARG A 225 -6.35 13.08 -15.15
C ARG A 225 -5.42 13.85 -14.20
N TRP A 226 -5.52 15.18 -14.17
CA TRP A 226 -4.81 16.00 -13.18
C TRP A 226 -5.26 15.66 -11.75
N ASP A 227 -6.56 15.57 -11.52
CA ASP A 227 -7.12 15.24 -10.20
C ASP A 227 -6.70 13.83 -9.75
N VAL A 228 -6.65 12.86 -10.68
CA VAL A 228 -6.11 11.51 -10.42
C VAL A 228 -4.64 11.57 -9.99
N LEU A 229 -3.80 12.30 -10.74
CA LEU A 229 -2.37 12.42 -10.45
C LEU A 229 -2.12 13.05 -9.07
N GLN A 230 -2.99 13.97 -8.66
CA GLN A 230 -2.92 14.67 -7.39
C GLN A 230 -3.33 13.80 -6.21
N LEU A 231 -4.40 13.01 -6.36
CA LEU A 231 -4.74 11.97 -5.37
C LEU A 231 -3.62 10.94 -5.24
N PHE A 232 -2.97 10.60 -6.35
CA PHE A 232 -1.83 9.69 -6.35
C PHE A 232 -0.67 10.30 -5.56
N GLN A 233 -0.33 11.57 -5.82
CA GLN A 233 0.72 12.27 -5.10
C GLN A 233 0.43 12.35 -3.58
N LEU A 234 -0.81 12.61 -3.17
CA LEU A 234 -1.20 12.58 -1.75
C LEU A 234 -1.04 11.20 -1.13
N THR A 235 -1.39 10.15 -1.89
CA THR A 235 -1.19 8.76 -1.47
C THR A 235 0.30 8.46 -1.30
N LEU A 236 1.13 8.93 -2.23
CA LEU A 236 2.58 8.75 -2.23
C LEU A 236 3.25 9.47 -1.06
N ILE A 237 2.83 10.71 -0.76
CA ILE A 237 3.28 11.46 0.41
C ILE A 237 2.90 10.72 1.70
N ALA A 238 1.65 10.26 1.82
CA ALA A 238 1.21 9.50 2.98
C ALA A 238 2.03 8.21 3.16
N PHE A 239 2.37 7.53 2.05
CA PHE A 239 3.24 6.36 2.07
C PHE A 239 4.65 6.69 2.58
N LEU A 240 5.30 7.72 2.02
CA LEU A 240 6.63 8.16 2.47
C LEU A 240 6.63 8.62 3.93
N ASN A 241 5.64 9.39 4.37
CA ASN A 241 5.53 9.80 5.77
C ASN A 241 5.32 8.61 6.73
N SER A 242 4.83 7.48 6.22
CA SER A 242 4.60 6.28 7.02
C SER A 242 5.81 5.37 7.14
N TYR A 243 6.63 5.28 6.09
CA TYR A 243 7.66 4.25 5.96
C TYR A 243 9.05 4.75 5.55
N GLY A 244 9.13 5.97 5.03
CA GLY A 244 10.36 6.63 4.63
C GLY A 244 11.18 7.12 5.82
N TYR A 245 12.37 7.61 5.52
CA TYR A 245 13.26 8.23 6.49
C TYR A 245 12.80 9.66 6.82
N ASP A 246 13.33 10.23 7.90
CA ASP A 246 12.97 11.58 8.35
C ASP A 246 13.18 12.66 7.27
N PHE A 247 14.19 12.49 6.41
CA PHE A 247 14.47 13.41 5.29
C PHE A 247 13.50 13.25 4.11
N GLN A 248 12.73 12.16 4.05
CA GLN A 248 11.70 11.91 3.04
C GLN A 248 10.31 12.40 3.51
N TYR A 249 10.21 12.87 4.75
CA TYR A 249 8.95 13.30 5.35
C TYR A 249 8.50 14.65 4.78
N THR A 250 7.27 14.70 4.27
CA THR A 250 6.63 15.92 3.78
C THR A 250 5.78 16.54 4.87
N ASN A 251 6.05 17.81 5.20
CA ASN A 251 5.32 18.53 6.25
C ASN A 251 4.01 19.16 5.75
N LYS A 252 3.21 19.73 6.68
CA LYS A 252 1.90 20.34 6.36
C LYS A 252 1.97 21.43 5.29
N ARG A 253 2.97 22.32 5.37
CA ARG A 253 3.13 23.44 4.43
C ARG A 253 3.36 22.92 3.02
N GLU A 254 4.20 21.92 2.86
CA GLU A 254 4.47 21.29 1.57
C GLU A 254 3.23 20.54 1.04
N VAL A 255 2.49 19.82 1.89
CA VAL A 255 1.21 19.20 1.50
C VAL A 255 0.23 20.24 0.94
N ILE A 256 0.12 21.42 1.57
CA ILE A 256 -0.75 22.51 1.09
C ILE A 256 -0.29 23.04 -0.28
N GLN A 257 1.01 23.17 -0.50
CA GLN A 257 1.54 23.60 -1.79
C GLN A 257 1.12 22.65 -2.92
N PHE A 258 1.10 21.32 -2.68
CA PHE A 258 0.69 20.35 -3.69
C PHE A 258 -0.78 20.46 -4.08
N ILE A 259 -1.66 20.62 -3.09
CA ILE A 259 -3.11 20.60 -3.33
C ILE A 259 -3.69 21.95 -3.78
N SER A 260 -2.86 22.99 -3.84
CA SER A 260 -3.29 24.34 -4.19
C SER A 260 -4.06 24.38 -5.52
N HIS A 261 -3.60 23.64 -6.53
CA HIS A 261 -4.16 23.63 -7.89
C HIS A 261 -5.27 22.59 -8.13
N ASN A 262 -5.76 21.89 -7.11
CA ASN A 262 -6.71 20.78 -7.32
C ASN A 262 -8.16 21.24 -7.40
N ARG A 263 -8.98 20.55 -8.19
CA ARG A 263 -10.44 20.75 -8.18
C ARG A 263 -11.02 20.25 -6.86
N THR A 264 -11.98 20.99 -6.31
CA THR A 264 -12.58 20.68 -5.01
C THR A 264 -13.87 19.87 -5.16
N GLY A 265 -14.29 19.26 -4.03
CA GLY A 265 -15.62 18.68 -3.87
C GLY A 265 -15.67 17.15 -4.00
N LEU A 266 -16.22 16.68 -5.12
CA LEU A 266 -16.71 15.30 -5.26
C LEU A 266 -15.61 14.27 -5.49
N PHE A 267 -14.56 14.60 -6.25
CA PHE A 267 -13.44 13.69 -6.52
C PHE A 267 -12.74 13.24 -5.23
N TYR A 268 -12.51 14.18 -4.31
CA TYR A 268 -11.98 13.90 -2.99
C TYR A 268 -12.92 13.03 -2.15
N GLN A 269 -14.22 13.27 -2.17
CA GLN A 269 -15.19 12.44 -1.45
C GLN A 269 -15.19 10.99 -1.95
N ASN A 270 -15.15 10.80 -3.27
CA ASN A 270 -15.06 9.48 -3.88
C ASN A 270 -13.76 8.77 -3.47
N TYR A 271 -12.63 9.49 -3.42
CA TYR A 271 -11.37 8.95 -2.90
C TYR A 271 -11.48 8.51 -1.43
N LEU A 272 -12.13 9.30 -0.56
CA LEU A 272 -12.38 8.89 0.84
C LEU A 272 -13.22 7.60 0.93
N ASN A 273 -14.19 7.43 0.03
CA ASN A 273 -14.98 6.21 -0.06
C ASN A 273 -14.09 5.01 -0.42
N THR A 274 -13.17 5.16 -1.37
CA THR A 274 -12.16 4.14 -1.70
C THR A 274 -11.27 3.82 -0.49
N LEU A 275 -10.79 4.84 0.24
CA LEU A 275 -10.00 4.63 1.47
C LEU A 275 -10.77 3.85 2.55
N ASN A 276 -12.06 4.13 2.71
CA ASN A 276 -12.93 3.40 3.64
C ASN A 276 -13.12 1.94 3.22
N LYS A 277 -13.41 1.68 1.94
CA LYS A 277 -13.54 0.32 1.39
C LYS A 277 -12.27 -0.51 1.62
N MET A 278 -11.10 0.10 1.46
CA MET A 278 -9.80 -0.55 1.70
C MET A 278 -9.40 -0.64 3.18
N LYS A 279 -10.21 -0.09 4.10
CA LYS A 279 -9.89 0.04 5.53
C LYS A 279 -8.54 0.75 5.75
N MET A 280 -8.28 1.79 4.95
CA MET A 280 -7.09 2.66 5.00
C MET A 280 -7.35 3.94 5.79
N ASN A 281 -8.62 4.26 6.05
CA ASN A 281 -9.06 5.40 6.85
C ASN A 281 -8.56 5.42 8.31
N LYS A 282 -7.97 4.33 8.81
CA LYS A 282 -7.36 4.23 10.14
C LYS A 282 -5.83 4.42 10.14
N GLN A 283 -5.21 4.53 8.96
CA GLN A 283 -3.77 4.73 8.83
C GLN A 283 -3.42 6.18 9.22
N LYS A 284 -2.51 6.35 10.18
CA LYS A 284 -2.25 7.63 10.86
C LYS A 284 -1.81 8.74 9.91
N GLU A 285 -0.81 8.49 9.08
CA GLU A 285 -0.20 9.49 8.20
C GLU A 285 -1.11 9.82 7.01
N LEU A 286 -1.80 8.83 6.45
CA LEU A 286 -2.82 9.06 5.44
C LEU A 286 -3.94 9.95 5.96
N ARG A 287 -4.44 9.70 7.18
CA ARG A 287 -5.45 10.58 7.80
C ARG A 287 -4.93 12.01 7.97
N LYS A 288 -3.67 12.19 8.38
CA LYS A 288 -3.09 13.53 8.54
C LYS A 288 -3.04 14.27 7.20
N VAL A 289 -2.48 13.65 6.16
CA VAL A 289 -2.39 14.24 4.81
C VAL A 289 -3.78 14.60 4.27
N ILE A 290 -4.74 13.69 4.45
CA ILE A 290 -6.12 13.90 3.99
C ILE A 290 -6.84 14.99 4.77
N ASN A 291 -6.63 15.08 6.08
CA ASN A 291 -7.22 16.14 6.90
C ASN A 291 -6.65 17.52 6.54
N ILE A 292 -5.35 17.61 6.23
CA ILE A 292 -4.74 18.84 5.72
C ILE A 292 -5.44 19.24 4.41
N ALA A 293 -5.59 18.28 3.48
CA ALA A 293 -6.27 18.54 2.21
C ALA A 293 -7.72 18.99 2.39
N LYS A 294 -8.47 18.34 3.28
CA LYS A 294 -9.85 18.69 3.59
C LYS A 294 -10.00 20.09 4.19
N ARG A 295 -9.14 20.47 5.15
CA ARG A 295 -9.21 21.78 5.82
C ARG A 295 -8.89 22.91 4.85
N TYR A 296 -7.82 22.75 4.08
CA TYR A 296 -7.41 23.76 3.10
C TYR A 296 -8.51 24.03 2.06
N LYS A 297 -9.13 22.96 1.51
CA LYS A 297 -10.19 23.10 0.51
C LYS A 297 -11.56 23.47 1.11
N GLY A 298 -11.89 23.01 2.31
CA GLY A 298 -13.14 23.38 2.99
C GLY A 298 -13.16 24.83 3.46
N ASN A 299 -12.00 25.39 3.78
CA ASN A 299 -11.87 26.81 4.09
C ASN A 299 -11.91 27.66 2.82
N SER A 300 -11.29 27.25 1.70
CA SER A 300 -11.32 28.01 0.44
C SER A 300 -12.74 28.22 -0.12
N ASP A 301 -13.68 27.35 0.20
CA ASP A 301 -15.08 27.47 -0.24
C ASP A 301 -15.93 28.41 0.66
N ASN A 302 -15.44 28.83 1.84
CA ASN A 302 -16.18 29.67 2.82
C ASN A 302 -15.49 30.98 3.22
N ASN A 303 -14.19 31.15 2.96
CA ASN A 303 -13.45 32.41 3.05
C ASN A 303 -12.07 32.16 2.45
N ILE A 304 -11.57 33.08 1.61
CA ILE A 304 -10.21 32.98 1.06
C ILE A 304 -9.23 33.17 2.23
N LEU A 305 -8.88 32.10 2.93
CA LEU A 305 -7.71 32.11 3.80
C LEU A 305 -6.48 32.16 2.91
N SER A 306 -5.65 33.17 3.15
CA SER A 306 -4.34 33.27 2.55
C SER A 306 -3.50 32.03 2.93
N PHE A 307 -2.55 31.65 2.07
CA PHE A 307 -1.64 30.53 2.32
C PHE A 307 -0.96 30.60 3.71
N GLU A 308 -0.75 31.81 4.23
CA GLU A 308 -0.15 32.07 5.54
C GLU A 308 -1.07 31.69 6.70
N GLU A 309 -2.39 31.93 6.59
CA GLU A 309 -3.37 31.57 7.62
C GLU A 309 -3.64 30.06 7.65
N ALA A 310 -3.54 29.36 6.51
CA ALA A 310 -3.72 27.90 6.47
C ALA A 310 -2.55 27.13 7.12
N VAL A 311 -1.37 27.75 7.23
CA VAL A 311 -0.14 27.14 7.75
C VAL A 311 0.01 27.35 9.27
N SER A 312 -0.63 28.36 9.87
CA SER A 312 -0.51 28.72 11.29
C SER A 312 -1.38 27.92 12.27
N GLU A 313 -2.40 27.18 11.80
CA GLU A 313 -3.25 26.25 12.59
C GLU A 313 -2.76 24.79 12.64
#